data_AF-A0A7J2R5G3-F1
#
_entry.id   AF-A0A7J2R5G3-F1
#
_cell.length_a   1.000
_cell.length_b   1.000
_cell.length_c   1.000
_cell.angle_alpha   90.00
_cell.angle_beta   90.00
_cell.angle_gamma   90.00
#
_symmetry.space_group_name_H-M   'P 1'
#
loop_
_entity.id
_entity.type
_entity.pdbx_description
1 polymer ?
#
loop_
_entity_poly.entity_id
_entity_poly.type
_entity_poly.pdbx_seq_one_letter_code
_entity_poly.pdbx_strand_id
1 'polypeptide(L)'
;MGKEEIEEILIVCIGKEGTHTDDSLLMSCHRCGKDVWVSPHNLGKKLICTICVTKLNPKEVQFKVAMQDLLKAANFLEKYNSK
;
A
#
# COMPACT_ATOMS: atom_id res chain seq x y z
N MET A 1 -13.32 5.39 -31.47
CA MET A 1 -12.77 6.00 -30.25
C MET A 1 -12.66 4.92 -29.18
N GLY A 2 -11.48 4.33 -29.02
CA GLY A 2 -11.23 3.39 -27.92
C GLY A 2 -11.22 4.19 -26.62
N LYS A 3 -11.93 3.70 -25.59
CA LYS A 3 -11.83 4.27 -24.25
C LYS A 3 -10.43 3.94 -23.74
N GLU A 4 -9.62 4.95 -23.44
CA GLU A 4 -8.39 4.73 -22.67
C GLU A 4 -8.82 4.20 -21.30
N GLU A 5 -8.51 2.93 -21.03
CA GLU A 5 -8.66 2.37 -19.69
C GLU A 5 -7.62 3.03 -18.79
N ILE A 6 -8.06 3.88 -17.87
CA ILE A 6 -7.19 4.51 -16.90
C ILE A 6 -6.73 3.41 -15.93
N GLU A 7 -5.46 3.04 -16.00
CA GLU A 7 -4.83 2.16 -15.02
C GLU A 7 -4.89 2.82 -13.63
N GLU A 8 -5.68 2.26 -12.72
CA GLU A 8 -5.75 2.74 -11.34
C GLU A 8 -4.66 2.06 -10.49
N ILE A 9 -3.68 2.85 -10.01
CA ILE A 9 -2.64 2.36 -9.11
C ILE A 9 -3.14 2.44 -7.66
N LEU A 10 -3.21 1.27 -7.01
CA LEU A 10 -3.58 1.14 -5.61
C LEU A 10 -2.37 0.75 -4.77
N ILE A 11 -2.22 1.38 -3.60
CA ILE A 11 -1.20 1.01 -2.60
C ILE A 11 -1.81 0.00 -1.64
N VAL A 12 -1.18 -1.17 -1.57
CA VAL A 12 -1.59 -2.21 -0.62
C VAL A 12 -1.08 -1.87 0.77
N CYS A 13 -2.00 -1.75 1.72
CA CYS A 13 -1.71 -1.42 3.11
C CYS A 13 -2.19 -2.54 4.05
N ILE A 14 -1.51 -2.70 5.18
CA ILE A 14 -1.95 -3.62 6.24
C ILE A 14 -3.08 -2.97 7.05
N GLY A 15 -4.04 -3.77 7.52
CA GLY A 15 -5.11 -3.27 8.40
C GLY A 15 -4.56 -2.81 9.76
N LYS A 16 -5.33 -1.97 10.47
CA LYS A 16 -4.93 -1.41 11.77
C LYS A 16 -4.50 -2.45 12.84
N GLU A 17 -5.03 -3.67 12.74
CA GLU A 17 -4.73 -4.77 13.66
C GLU A 17 -3.36 -5.43 13.38
N GLY A 18 -2.68 -5.07 12.29
CA GLY A 18 -1.39 -5.63 11.91
C GLY A 18 -0.21 -4.85 12.47
N THR A 19 0.95 -5.50 12.50
CA THR A 19 2.23 -4.87 12.90
C THR A 19 2.57 -3.69 11.99
N HIS A 20 2.97 -2.58 12.59
CA HIS A 20 3.40 -1.37 11.90
C HIS A 20 4.58 -0.73 12.63
N THR A 21 5.15 0.31 12.02
CA THR A 21 6.18 1.15 12.64
C THR A 21 5.53 2.40 13.25
N ASP A 22 6.19 3.02 14.22
CA ASP A 22 5.71 4.25 14.89
C ASP A 22 5.52 5.43 13.90
N ASP A 23 6.25 5.42 12.79
CA ASP A 23 6.16 6.43 11.73
C ASP A 23 4.96 6.24 10.79
N SER A 24 4.19 5.15 10.96
CA SER A 24 3.01 4.88 10.12
C SER A 24 1.80 5.67 10.59
N LEU A 25 0.99 6.14 9.64
CA LEU A 25 -0.23 6.90 9.90
C LEU A 25 -1.46 6.02 9.66
N LEU A 26 -2.53 6.26 10.42
CA LEU A 26 -3.84 5.64 10.14
C LEU A 26 -4.56 6.43 9.06
N MET A 27 -4.97 5.73 8.00
CA MET A 27 -5.82 6.24 6.92
C MET A 27 -6.90 5.21 6.59
N SER A 28 -7.91 5.61 5.82
CA SER A 28 -9.01 4.69 5.46
C SER A 28 -8.76 4.00 4.11
N CYS A 29 -9.04 2.70 4.06
CA CYS A 29 -9.08 1.92 2.82
C CYS A 29 -10.15 2.48 1.87
N HIS A 30 -9.77 2.75 0.62
CA HIS A 30 -10.66 3.34 -0.40
C HIS A 30 -11.84 2.42 -0.78
N ARG A 31 -11.70 1.10 -0.55
CA ARG A 31 -12.73 0.11 -0.92
C ARG A 31 -13.71 -0.21 0.21
N CYS A 32 -13.25 -0.30 1.46
CA CYS A 32 -14.07 -0.76 2.58
C CYS A 32 -14.17 0.22 3.76
N GLY A 33 -13.49 1.37 3.69
CA GLY A 33 -13.51 2.40 4.73
C GLY A 33 -12.76 2.07 6.02
N LYS A 34 -12.32 0.81 6.22
CA LYS A 34 -11.58 0.40 7.42
C LYS A 34 -10.20 1.04 7.48
N ASP A 35 -9.72 1.27 8.69
CA ASP A 35 -8.40 1.86 8.92
C ASP A 35 -7.26 0.90 8.52
N VAL A 36 -6.24 1.49 7.91
CA VAL A 36 -5.01 0.85 7.47
C VAL A 36 -3.81 1.68 7.89
N TRP A 37 -2.69 1.01 8.14
CA TRP A 37 -1.40 1.66 8.35
C TRP A 37 -0.78 2.03 7.01
N VAL A 38 -0.42 3.30 6.86
CA VAL A 38 0.24 3.82 5.66
C VAL A 38 1.53 4.54 6.05
N SER A 39 2.60 4.26 5.31
CA SER A 39 3.83 5.03 5.45
C SER A 39 3.64 6.45 4.85
N PRO A 40 4.25 7.50 5.45
CA PRO A 40 4.08 8.88 5.00
C PRO A 40 4.37 9.14 3.51
N HIS A 41 5.29 8.37 2.89
CA HIS A 41 5.62 8.49 1.47
C HIS A 41 4.51 8.02 0.51
N ASN A 42 3.44 7.42 1.03
CA ASN A 42 2.27 6.99 0.26
C ASN A 42 1.03 7.86 0.53
N LEU A 43 1.16 8.97 1.27
CA LEU A 43 0.07 9.92 1.47
C LEU A 43 -0.42 10.49 0.12
N GLY A 44 -1.73 10.71 0.01
CA GLY A 44 -2.39 11.19 -1.20
C GLY A 44 -2.62 10.12 -2.28
N LYS A 45 -2.10 8.89 -2.11
CA LYS A 45 -2.36 7.77 -3.02
C LYS A 45 -3.63 7.02 -2.62
N LYS A 46 -4.24 6.28 -3.56
CA LYS A 46 -5.38 5.42 -3.27
C LYS A 46 -4.92 4.17 -2.53
N LEU A 47 -5.48 3.94 -1.34
CA LEU A 47 -5.08 2.86 -0.43
C LEU A 47 -6.08 1.71 -0.50
N ILE A 48 -5.59 0.48 -0.50
CA ILE A 48 -6.42 -0.72 -0.41
C ILE A 48 -5.87 -1.66 0.67
N CYS A 49 -6.73 -2.15 1.57
CA CYS A 49 -6.28 -3.07 2.61
C CYS A 49 -6.01 -4.48 2.04
N THR A 50 -5.11 -5.23 2.66
CA THR A 50 -4.78 -6.61 2.27
C THR A 50 -6.02 -7.51 2.13
N ILE A 51 -7.02 -7.37 3.01
CA ILE A 51 -8.29 -8.13 2.93
C ILE A 51 -9.11 -7.76 1.68
N CYS A 52 -9.07 -6.51 1.24
CA CYS A 52 -9.77 -6.08 0.03
C CYS A 52 -9.04 -6.53 -1.23
N VAL A 53 -7.71 -6.63 -1.18
CA VAL A 53 -6.88 -7.14 -2.28
C VAL A 53 -7.17 -8.61 -2.57
N THR A 54 -7.32 -9.45 -1.53
CA THR A 54 -7.61 -10.89 -1.72
C THR A 54 -8.97 -11.17 -2.39
N LYS A 55 -9.86 -10.17 -2.43
CA LYS A 55 -11.16 -10.24 -3.11
C LYS A 55 -11.11 -9.74 -4.55
N LEU A 56 -9.96 -9.31 -5.06
CA LEU A 56 -9.80 -8.92 -6.45
C LEU A 56 -9.56 -10.17 -7.31
N ASN A 57 -10.03 -10.14 -8.56
CA ASN A 57 -9.74 -11.20 -9.52
C ASN A 57 -8.25 -11.14 -9.91
N PRO A 58 -7.44 -12.19 -9.65
CA PRO A 58 -6.02 -12.17 -9.98
C PRO A 58 -5.73 -12.01 -11.48
N LYS A 59 -6.70 -12.32 -12.36
CA LYS A 59 -6.58 -12.11 -13.81
C LYS A 59 -6.72 -10.65 -14.24
N GLU A 60 -7.25 -9.80 -13.35
CA GLU A 60 -7.54 -8.38 -13.62
C GLU A 60 -6.61 -7.45 -12.81
N VAL A 61 -5.68 -8.00 -12.04
CA VAL A 61 -4.77 -7.22 -11.18
C VAL A 61 -3.33 -7.61 -11.47
N GLN A 62 -2.50 -6.60 -11.73
CA GLN A 62 -1.06 -6.77 -11.81
C GLN A 62 -0.40 -6.26 -10.52
N PHE A 63 0.27 -7.15 -9.80
CA PHE A 63 1.11 -6.77 -8.67
C PHE A 63 2.47 -6.32 -9.18
N LYS A 64 2.81 -5.06 -8.95
CA LYS A 64 4.13 -4.49 -9.25
C LYS A 64 4.79 -4.12 -7.92
N VAL A 65 6.05 -4.51 -7.78
CA VAL A 65 6.92 -4.02 -6.71
C VAL A 65 8.03 -3.24 -7.39
N ALA A 66 8.06 -1.92 -7.24
CA ALA A 66 9.10 -1.12 -7.85
C ALA A 66 10.39 -1.25 -7.04
N MET A 67 11.53 -1.40 -7.73
CA MET A 67 12.85 -1.52 -7.08
C MET A 67 13.12 -0.35 -6.12
N GLN A 68 12.71 0.86 -6.49
CA GLN A 68 12.84 2.04 -5.64
C GLN A 68 12.10 1.90 -4.29
N ASP A 69 10.97 1.19 -4.26
CA ASP A 69 10.19 1.00 -3.04
C ASP A 69 10.86 -0.07 -2.15
N LEU A 70 11.47 -1.09 -2.75
CA LEU A 70 12.32 -2.05 -2.04
C LEU A 70 13.56 -1.38 -1.43
N LEU A 71 14.26 -0.53 -2.18
CA LEU A 71 15.43 0.20 -1.68
C LEU A 71 15.07 1.14 -0.54
N LYS A 72 13.92 1.84 -0.63
CA LYS A 72 13.42 2.70 0.46
C LYS A 72 13.08 1.87 1.70
N ALA A 73 12.44 0.72 1.54
CA ALA A 73 12.13 -0.18 2.64
C ALA A 73 13.41 -0.73 3.30
N ALA A 74 14.40 -1.16 2.51
CA ALA A 74 15.69 -1.64 3.02
C ALA A 74 16.44 -0.56 3.80
N ASN A 75 16.57 0.65 3.25
CA ASN A 75 17.19 1.79 3.92
C ASN A 75 16.50 2.17 5.24
N PHE A 76 15.17 2.04 5.30
CA PHE A 76 14.42 2.26 6.54
C PHE A 76 14.77 1.20 7.59
N LEU A 77 14.80 -0.08 7.19
CA LEU A 77 15.12 -1.20 8.10
C LEU A 77 16.55 -1.11 8.63
N GLU A 78 17.53 -0.76 7.80
CA GLU A 78 18.92 -0.53 8.24
C GLU A 78 19.00 0.56 9.32
N LYS A 79 18.32 1.69 9.10
CA LYS A 79 18.27 2.78 10.09
C LYS A 79 17.56 2.38 11.38
N TYR A 80 16.51 1.58 11.29
CA TYR A 80 15.72 1.14 12.44
C TYR A 80 16.51 0.15 13.31
N ASN A 81 17.21 -0.81 12.70
CA ASN A 81 17.99 -1.82 13.41
C ASN A 81 19.34 -1.32 13.95
N SER A 82 19.77 -0.12 13.54
CA SER A 82 21.00 0.54 14.02
C SER A 82 20.78 1.42 15.26
N LYS A 83 19.55 1.47 15.79
CA LYS A 83 19.18 2.14 17.04
C LYS A 83 19.05 1.12 18.17
#